data_AF-A0A7Z9LS32-F1
#
_entry.id   AF-A0A7Z9LS32-F1
#
_cell.length_a   1.000
_cell.length_b   1.000
_cell.length_c   1.000
_cell.angle_alpha   90.00
_cell.angle_beta   90.00
_cell.angle_gamma   90.00
#
_symmetry.space_group_name_H-M   'P 1'
#
loop_
_entity.id
_entity.type
_entity.pdbx_description
1 polymer ?
#
loop_
_entity_poly.entity_id
_entity_poly.type
_entity_poly.pdbx_seq_one_letter_code
_entity_poly.pdbx_strand_id
1 'polypeptide(L)'
;MGHAPAILEEIGFLRALLPPLVHPDHERYGLRKLLERPRFYVAMLMIALVGATEEGMGQWLPAYAESVLGFTKTGGGMALAGFALLMGLTRLFAPVMIARIGAYGILIVSGLASGLFFVIGAWASAPWGAGRVRTGRR
;
A
#
# COMPACT_ATOMS: atom_id res chain seq x y z
N MET A 1 3.12 -0.14 25.83
CA MET A 1 1.73 -0.45 25.45
C MET A 1 1.51 -0.22 23.95
N GLY A 2 2.28 -0.87 23.07
CA GLY A 2 2.26 -0.60 21.62
C GLY A 2 2.19 -1.83 20.72
N HIS A 3 2.06 -3.04 21.29
CA HIS A 3 2.04 -4.29 20.52
C HIS A 3 0.62 -4.85 20.29
N ALA A 4 -0.40 -4.27 20.93
CA ALA A 4 -1.78 -4.73 20.83
C ALA A 4 -2.37 -4.72 19.39
N PRO A 5 -2.10 -3.73 18.51
CA PRO A 5 -2.71 -3.75 17.17
C PRO A 5 -2.08 -4.78 16.23
N ALA A 6 -0.76 -5.02 16.34
CA ALA A 6 -0.06 -6.01 15.50
C ALA A 6 -0.51 -7.45 15.80
N ILE A 7 -0.71 -7.76 17.08
CA ILE A 7 -1.15 -9.10 17.53
C ILE A 7 -2.60 -9.37 17.07
N LEU A 8 -3.44 -8.34 16.93
CA LEU A 8 -4.82 -8.52 16.49
C LEU A 8 -4.92 -8.91 15.00
N GLU A 9 -4.08 -8.32 14.13
CA GLU A 9 -4.04 -8.70 12.71
C GLU A 9 -3.45 -10.11 12.53
N GLU A 10 -2.40 -10.44 13.28
CA GLU A 10 -1.74 -11.76 13.21
C GLU A 10 -2.69 -12.89 13.66
N ILE A 11 -3.46 -12.67 14.73
CA ILE A 11 -4.51 -13.61 15.20
C ILE A 11 -5.71 -13.63 14.24
N GLY A 12 -6.04 -12.48 13.63
CA GLY A 12 -7.09 -12.37 12.62
C GLY A 12 -6.80 -13.21 11.37
N PHE A 13 -5.54 -13.25 10.94
CA PHE A 13 -5.10 -14.08 9.80
C PHE A 13 -5.20 -15.59 10.10
N LEU A 14 -4.97 -15.97 11.37
CA LEU A 14 -5.13 -17.36 11.81
C LEU A 14 -6.60 -17.81 11.82
N ARG A 15 -7.54 -16.86 11.99
CA ARG A 15 -9.01 -17.11 11.96
C ARG A 15 -9.67 -16.79 10.62
N ALA A 16 -8.95 -16.19 9.69
CA ALA A 16 -9.41 -15.98 8.33
C ALA A 16 -9.52 -17.36 7.66
N LEU A 17 -10.73 -17.93 7.71
CA LEU A 17 -11.10 -19.14 7.02
C LEU A 17 -10.78 -18.94 5.54
N LEU A 18 -9.65 -19.49 5.09
CA LEU A 18 -9.22 -19.40 3.70
C LEU A 18 -10.35 -20.01 2.86
N PRO A 19 -11.09 -19.22 2.05
CA PRO A 19 -12.06 -19.80 1.14
C PRO A 19 -11.30 -20.77 0.23
N PRO A 20 -11.90 -21.89 -0.18
CA PRO A 20 -11.20 -22.84 -1.05
C PRO A 20 -10.65 -22.10 -2.28
N LEU A 21 -9.32 -21.98 -2.36
CA LEU A 21 -8.59 -21.30 -3.45
C LEU A 21 -8.76 -22.00 -4.81
N VAL A 22 -9.46 -23.13 -4.83
CA VAL A 22 -9.66 -24.00 -5.98
C VAL A 22 -11.16 -24.21 -6.15
N HIS A 23 -11.71 -23.74 -7.26
CA HIS A 23 -13.01 -24.21 -7.71
C HIS A 23 -12.91 -25.72 -7.98
N PRO A 24 -13.90 -26.54 -7.60
CA PRO A 24 -13.83 -28.00 -7.68
C PRO A 24 -13.44 -28.56 -9.06
N ASP A 25 -13.61 -27.76 -10.13
CA ASP A 25 -13.27 -28.14 -11.52
C ASP A 25 -11.88 -27.72 -12.02
N HIS A 26 -11.02 -27.10 -11.20
CA HIS A 26 -9.68 -26.65 -11.63
C HIS A 26 -8.54 -27.41 -10.93
N GLU A 27 -7.63 -28.00 -11.71
CA GLU A 27 -6.41 -28.60 -11.16
C GLU A 27 -5.58 -27.56 -10.39
N ARG A 28 -5.18 -27.94 -9.18
CA ARG A 28 -4.25 -27.17 -8.35
C ARG A 28 -2.90 -27.11 -9.08
N TYR A 29 -2.49 -25.91 -9.49
CA TYR A 29 -1.16 -25.75 -10.08
C TYR A 29 -0.09 -26.12 -9.06
N GLY A 30 0.74 -27.11 -9.37
CA GLY A 30 1.90 -27.47 -8.55
C GLY A 30 2.89 -26.30 -8.48
N LEU A 31 3.54 -26.11 -7.33
CA LEU A 31 4.48 -25.01 -7.06
C LEU A 31 5.53 -24.86 -8.17
N ARG A 32 6.04 -26.00 -8.66
CA ARG A 32 7.03 -26.07 -9.74
C ARG A 32 6.49 -25.53 -11.07
N LYS A 33 5.28 -25.94 -11.45
CA LYS A 33 4.58 -25.45 -12.65
C LYS A 33 4.19 -23.97 -12.54
N LEU A 34 4.07 -23.43 -11.33
CA LEU A 34 3.81 -22.00 -11.11
C LEU A 34 5.09 -21.16 -11.29
N LEU A 35 6.22 -21.64 -10.75
CA LEU A 35 7.53 -21.00 -10.92
C LEU A 35 7.98 -20.98 -12.39
N GLU A 36 7.60 -21.98 -13.18
CA GLU A 36 7.89 -22.01 -14.62
C GLU A 36 7.11 -20.96 -15.44
N ARG A 37 6.15 -20.25 -14.85
CA ARG A 37 5.28 -19.31 -15.57
C ARG A 37 5.79 -17.87 -15.44
N PRO A 38 6.00 -17.14 -16.56
CA PRO A 38 6.50 -15.77 -16.52
C PRO A 38 5.56 -14.80 -15.77
N ARG A 39 4.25 -15.04 -15.83
CA ARG A 39 3.24 -14.27 -15.07
C ARG A 39 3.44 -14.29 -13.56
N PHE A 40 4.05 -15.35 -13.00
CA PHE A 40 4.33 -15.44 -11.57
C PHE A 40 5.39 -14.41 -11.17
N TYR A 41 6.46 -14.28 -11.94
CA TYR A 41 7.52 -13.31 -11.69
C TYR A 41 7.03 -11.87 -11.87
N VAL A 42 6.16 -11.61 -12.85
CA VAL A 42 5.51 -10.30 -13.00
C VAL A 42 4.68 -9.95 -11.78
N ALA A 43 3.90 -10.89 -11.24
CA ALA A 43 3.14 -10.68 -10.01
C ALA A 43 4.06 -10.45 -8.80
N MET A 44 5.14 -11.23 -8.66
CA MET A 44 6.13 -11.04 -7.59
C MET A 44 6.79 -9.66 -7.65
N LEU A 45 7.18 -9.23 -8.85
CA LEU A 45 7.75 -7.90 -9.07
C LEU A 45 6.74 -6.80 -8.71
N MET A 46 5.48 -6.93 -9.13
CA MET A 46 4.44 -5.97 -8.77
C MET A 46 4.23 -5.88 -7.26
N ILE A 47 4.18 -7.02 -6.56
CA ILE A 47 4.05 -7.03 -5.08
C ILE A 47 5.26 -6.34 -4.44
N ALA A 48 6.47 -6.64 -4.89
CA ALA A 48 7.69 -6.02 -4.36
C ALA A 48 7.72 -4.51 -4.61
N LEU A 49 7.34 -4.05 -5.80
CA LEU A 49 7.30 -2.63 -6.15
C LEU A 49 6.24 -1.88 -5.34
N VAL A 50 5.05 -2.46 -5.19
CA VAL A 50 3.98 -1.88 -4.37
C VAL A 50 4.43 -1.77 -2.91
N GLY A 51 4.95 -2.86 -2.34
CA GLY A 51 5.44 -2.86 -0.96
C GLY A 51 6.59 -1.88 -0.73
N ALA A 52 7.55 -1.80 -1.65
CA ALA A 52 8.64 -0.83 -1.55
C ALA A 52 8.15 0.62 -1.62
N THR A 53 7.11 0.89 -2.42
CA THR A 53 6.50 2.22 -2.53
C THR A 53 5.78 2.60 -1.25
N GLU A 54 4.99 1.69 -0.68
CA GLU A 54 4.24 1.92 0.57
C GLU A 54 5.18 2.14 1.77
N GLU A 55 6.19 1.28 1.93
CA GLU A 55 7.19 1.41 3.01
C GLU A 55 8.02 2.68 2.87
N GLY A 56 8.44 3.02 1.64
CA GLY A 56 9.15 4.27 1.38
C GLY A 56 8.31 5.48 1.75
N MET A 57 7.06 5.55 1.30
CA MET A 57 6.20 6.69 1.62
C MET A 57 5.96 6.82 3.12
N GLY A 58 5.63 5.73 3.82
CA GLY A 58 5.34 5.77 5.26
C GLY A 58 6.48 6.34 6.10
N GLN A 59 7.73 6.15 5.67
CA GLN A 59 8.90 6.63 6.39
C GLN A 59 9.27 8.08 6.06
N TRP A 60 9.05 8.52 4.82
CA TRP A 60 9.48 9.85 4.36
C TRP A 60 8.36 10.92 4.41
N LEU A 61 7.07 10.52 4.42
CA LEU A 61 5.94 11.46 4.40
C LEU A 61 5.93 12.44 5.59
N PRO A 62 6.17 12.02 6.85
CA PRO A 62 6.15 12.94 7.99
C PRO A 62 7.27 13.95 7.92
N ALA A 63 8.48 13.50 7.57
CA ALA A 63 9.63 14.39 7.39
C ALA A 63 9.39 15.40 6.25
N TYR A 64 8.74 14.97 5.17
CA TYR A 64 8.32 15.85 4.08
C TYR A 64 7.24 16.85 4.52
N ALA A 65 6.23 16.40 5.28
CA ALA A 65 5.15 17.25 5.79
C ALA A 65 5.68 18.32 6.77
N GLU A 66 6.66 17.97 7.60
CA GLU A 66 7.31 18.91 8.52
C GLU A 66 8.21 19.91 7.78
N SER A 67 9.05 19.45 6.86
CA SER A 67 10.10 20.27 6.24
C SER A 67 9.65 21.11 5.03
N VAL A 68 8.66 20.62 4.27
CA VAL A 68 8.22 21.26 3.01
C VAL A 68 6.84 21.90 3.16
N LEU A 69 5.91 21.23 3.85
CA LEU A 69 4.55 21.74 4.03
C LEU A 69 4.37 22.56 5.32
N GLY A 70 5.36 22.58 6.21
CA GLY A 70 5.32 23.35 7.46
C GLY A 70 4.31 22.82 8.48
N PHE A 71 3.86 21.57 8.36
CA PHE A 71 2.98 20.93 9.34
C PHE A 71 3.71 20.70 10.66
N THR A 72 2.95 20.71 11.76
CA THR A 72 3.47 20.30 13.07
C THR A 72 3.72 18.80 13.10
N LYS A 73 4.65 18.36 13.97
CA LYS A 73 4.99 16.93 14.18
C LYS A 73 3.77 16.02 14.35
N THR A 74 2.74 16.52 15.04
CA THR A 74 1.47 15.83 15.28
C THR A 74 0.60 15.74 14.02
N GLY A 75 0.63 16.73 13.14
CA GLY A 75 -0.14 16.73 11.89
C GLY A 75 0.33 15.66 10.91
N GLY A 76 1.65 15.52 10.73
CA GLY A 76 2.24 14.47 9.89
C GLY A 76 1.94 13.05 10.41
N GLY A 77 2.01 12.86 11.74
CA GLY A 77 1.66 11.59 12.38
C GLY A 77 0.17 11.23 12.26
N MET A 78 -0.73 12.21 12.41
CA MET A 78 -2.18 11.99 12.24
C MET A 78 -2.54 11.65 10.79
N ALA A 79 -1.88 12.26 9.81
CA ALA A 79 -2.07 11.92 8.40
C ALA A 79 -1.67 10.47 8.10
N LEU A 80 -0.53 10.00 8.63
CA LEU A 80 -0.14 8.58 8.52
C LEU A 80 -1.10 7.64 9.26
N ALA A 81 -1.59 8.02 10.43
CA ALA A 81 -2.57 7.22 11.16
C ALA A 81 -3.89 7.08 10.38
N GLY A 82 -4.36 8.17 9.78
CA GLY A 82 -5.53 8.16 8.88
C GLY A 82 -5.29 7.29 7.63
N PHE A 83 -4.11 7.39 7.03
CA PHE A 83 -3.69 6.53 5.92
C PHE A 83 -3.69 5.04 6.30
N ALA A 84 -3.14 4.69 7.46
CA ALA A 84 -3.11 3.32 7.96
C ALA A 84 -4.52 2.75 8.21
N LEU A 85 -5.44 3.57 8.75
CA LEU A 85 -6.84 3.18 8.92
C LEU A 85 -7.53 2.93 7.58
N LEU A 86 -7.32 3.80 6.59
CA LEU A 86 -7.87 3.61 5.24
C LEU A 86 -7.32 2.35 4.57
N MET A 87 -6.03 2.08 4.71
CA MET A 87 -5.38 0.85 4.23
C MET A 87 -6.01 -0.39 4.86
N GLY A 88 -6.21 -0.37 6.19
CA GLY A 88 -6.88 -1.44 6.91
C GLY A 88 -8.33 -1.66 6.44
N LEU A 89 -9.10 -0.58 6.29
CA LEU A 89 -10.47 -0.66 5.78
C LEU A 89 -10.51 -1.22 4.35
N THR A 90 -9.59 -0.79 3.50
CA THR A 90 -9.51 -1.28 2.11
C THR A 90 -9.34 -2.79 2.05
N ARG A 91 -8.55 -3.40 2.95
CA ARG A 91 -8.41 -4.87 3.03
C ARG A 91 -9.71 -5.58 3.37
N LEU A 92 -10.60 -4.95 4.15
CA LEU A 92 -11.92 -5.52 4.49
C LEU A 92 -12.91 -5.42 3.33
N PHE A 93 -12.84 -4.34 2.53
CA PHE A 93 -13.74 -4.12 1.39
C PHE A 93 -13.26 -4.73 0.08
N ALA A 94 -11.95 -4.93 -0.10
CA ALA A 94 -11.35 -5.47 -1.31
C ALA A 94 -11.98 -6.82 -1.76
N PRO A 95 -12.28 -7.79 -0.88
CA PRO A 95 -12.89 -9.06 -1.30
C PRO A 95 -14.27 -8.87 -1.96
N VAL A 96 -15.09 -7.98 -1.40
CA VAL A 96 -16.43 -7.67 -1.92
C VAL A 96 -16.32 -6.96 -3.27
N MET A 97 -15.36 -6.04 -3.41
CA MET A 97 -15.12 -5.35 -4.67
C MET A 97 -14.60 -6.31 -5.74
N ILE A 98 -13.66 -7.21 -5.40
CA ILE A 98 -13.09 -8.21 -6.33
C ILE A 98 -14.18 -9.13 -6.86
N ALA A 99 -15.14 -9.52 -6.02
CA ALA A 99 -16.29 -10.32 -6.44
C ALA A 99 -17.20 -9.60 -7.46
N ARG A 100 -17.24 -8.26 -7.47
CA ARG A 100 -18.10 -7.47 -8.37
C ARG A 100 -17.40 -7.01 -9.66
N ILE A 101 -16.15 -6.56 -9.56
CA ILE A 101 -15.41 -5.89 -10.65
C ILE A 101 -14.36 -6.82 -11.28
N GLY A 102 -14.00 -7.90 -10.58
CA GLY A 102 -12.92 -8.81 -10.96
C GLY A 102 -11.55 -8.33 -10.50
N ALA A 103 -10.65 -9.28 -10.22
CA ALA A 103 -9.32 -9.01 -9.65
C ALA A 103 -8.46 -8.10 -10.54
N TYR A 104 -8.42 -8.37 -11.86
CA TYR A 104 -7.63 -7.57 -12.80
C TYR A 104 -8.16 -6.14 -12.92
N GLY A 105 -9.48 -5.95 -12.90
CA GLY A 105 -10.10 -4.62 -13.00
C GLY A 105 -9.71 -3.74 -11.81
N ILE A 106 -9.78 -4.28 -10.59
CA ILE A 106 -9.37 -3.55 -9.39
C ILE A 106 -7.88 -3.25 -9.40
N LEU A 107 -7.03 -4.20 -9.81
CA LEU A 107 -5.59 -4.01 -9.85
C LEU A 107 -5.19 -2.87 -10.82
N ILE A 108 -5.84 -2.80 -11.98
CA ILE A 108 -5.59 -1.74 -12.97
C ILE A 108 -6.13 -0.41 -12.46
N VAL A 109 -7.36 -0.38 -11.94
CA VAL A 109 -7.98 0.86 -11.45
C VAL A 109 -7.19 1.44 -10.27
N SER A 110 -6.81 0.63 -9.28
CA SER A 110 -6.05 1.09 -8.12
C SER A 110 -4.63 1.51 -8.49
N GLY A 111 -4.00 0.80 -9.44
CA GLY A 111 -2.68 1.15 -9.97
C GLY A 111 -2.69 2.49 -10.72
N LEU A 112 -3.66 2.69 -11.62
CA LEU A 112 -3.82 3.95 -12.35
C LEU A 112 -4.18 5.10 -11.40
N ALA A 113 -5.08 4.87 -10.44
CA ALA A 113 -5.45 5.87 -9.44
C ALA A 113 -4.24 6.27 -8.59
N SER A 114 -3.44 5.31 -8.12
CA SER A 114 -2.22 5.59 -7.35
C SER A 114 -1.19 6.36 -8.18
N GLY A 115 -0.98 5.97 -9.44
CA GLY A 115 -0.10 6.70 -10.36
C GLY A 115 -0.58 8.13 -10.59
N LEU A 116 -1.88 8.34 -10.76
CA LEU A 116 -2.47 9.68 -10.90
C LEU A 116 -2.26 10.53 -9.64
N PHE A 117 -2.53 9.98 -8.45
CA PHE A 117 -2.29 10.70 -7.19
C PHE A 117 -0.81 11.06 -7.01
N PHE A 118 0.10 10.17 -7.43
CA PHE A 118 1.53 10.46 -7.38
C PHE A 118 1.90 11.64 -8.29
N VAL A 119 1.39 11.65 -9.51
CA VAL A 119 1.59 12.76 -10.45
C VAL A 119 0.99 14.05 -9.88
N ILE A 120 -0.23 14.02 -9.36
CA ILE A 120 -0.86 15.20 -8.74
C ILE A 120 0.00 15.73 -7.58
N GLY A 121 0.50 14.85 -6.70
CA GLY A 121 1.38 15.23 -5.61
C GLY A 121 2.69 15.86 -6.08
N ALA A 122 3.29 15.32 -7.14
CA ALA A 122 4.51 15.85 -7.75
C ALA A 122 4.29 17.23 -8.42
N TRP A 123 3.11 17.47 -8.98
CA TRP A 123 2.77 18.77 -9.56
C TRP A 123 2.35 19.79 -8.49
N ALA A 124 1.71 19.35 -7.41
CA ALA A 124 1.31 20.19 -6.29
C ALA A 124 2.48 20.66 -5.41
N SER A 125 3.60 19.93 -5.40
CA SER A 125 4.84 20.34 -4.73
C SER A 125 5.66 21.37 -5.51
N ALA A 126 5.34 21.61 -6.79
CA ALA A 126 6.05 22.54 -7.66
C ALA A 126 5.81 24.06 -7.38
N PRO A 127 4.65 24.56 -6.90
CA PRO A 127 4.44 26.00 -6.75
C PRO A 127 4.77 26.56 -5.34
N TRP A 128 4.96 25.73 -4.31
CA TRP A 128 4.96 26.19 -2.91
C TRP A 128 6.29 25.96 -2.17
N GLY A 129 7.35 26.62 -2.63
CA GLY A 129 8.45 26.99 -1.75
C GLY A 129 9.77 26.22 -1.94
N ALA A 130 10.50 26.58 -2.99
CA ALA A 130 11.96 26.65 -2.92
C ALA A 130 12.36 27.70 -1.85
N GLY A 131 12.28 27.32 -0.58
CA GLY A 131 12.44 28.22 0.57
C GLY A 131 13.42 27.67 1.58
N ARG A 132 14.71 27.67 1.24
CA ARG A 132 15.86 27.44 2.14
C ARG A 132 15.81 26.15 2.96
N VAL A 133 16.28 25.06 2.32
CA VAL A 133 17.00 24.02 3.05
C VAL A 133 18.19 24.69 3.72
N ARG A 134 18.05 25.01 5.01
CA ARG A 134 19.15 25.49 5.84
C ARG A 134 20.07 24.30 6.07
N THR A 135 21.01 24.12 5.16
CA THR A 135 22.26 23.40 5.41
C THR A 135 22.91 24.05 6.64
N GLY A 136 22.85 23.39 7.79
CA GLY A 136 23.33 24.01 9.03
C GLY A 136 23.29 23.13 10.27
N ARG A 137 24.34 22.31 10.38
CA ARG A 137 25.07 21.86 11.59
C ARG A 137 24.55 20.67 12.42
N ARG A 138 25.46 19.68 12.41
CA ARG A 138 25.97 18.79 13.46
C ARG A 138 25.05 17.69 13.97
#